data_AF-A0AAW3J855-F1
#
_entry.id   AF-A0AAW3J855-F1
#
_cell.length_a   1.000
_cell.length_b   1.000
_cell.length_c   1.000
_cell.angle_alpha   90.00
_cell.angle_beta   90.00
_cell.angle_gamma   90.00
#
_symmetry.space_group_name_H-M   'P 1'
#
loop_
_entity.id
_entity.type
_entity.pdbx_description
1 polymer ?
#
loop_
_entity_poly.entity_id
_entity_poly.type
_entity_poly.pdbx_seq_one_letter_code
_entity_poly.pdbx_strand_id
1 'polypeptide(L)'
;MKSIKTLALAGLSILFVACGGNDFVEMKNDRGWNQELYEFGLSELQKKYPNYTPYHYETLKTASFLQTGVESYRFAQDFINRLESNAVLYPKDASYNDMVFLYKDDKDFRLVYISCNIQTIGKNKGQKYCNFNDKSEGIY
;
A
#
# COMPACT_ATOMS: atom_id res chain seq x y z
N MET A 1 0.09 13.26 42.80
CA MET A 1 0.79 12.30 41.90
C MET A 1 -0.04 12.16 40.63
N LYS A 2 0.53 12.52 39.47
CA LYS A 2 -0.16 12.49 38.17
C LYS A 2 -0.29 11.03 37.71
N SER A 3 -1.52 10.58 37.50
CA SER A 3 -1.82 9.28 36.88
C SER A 3 -1.74 9.44 35.36
N ILE A 4 -0.66 8.97 34.76
CA ILE A 4 -0.58 8.77 33.31
C ILE A 4 -1.01 7.32 33.08
N LYS A 5 -2.27 7.13 32.69
CA LYS A 5 -2.72 5.86 32.13
C LYS A 5 -2.18 5.77 30.71
N THR A 6 -1.03 5.14 30.57
CA THR A 6 -0.50 4.72 29.28
C THR A 6 -1.49 3.71 28.70
N LEU A 7 -2.36 4.15 27.78
CA LEU A 7 -3.07 3.22 26.91
C LEU A 7 -1.99 2.56 26.05
N ALA A 8 -1.74 1.29 26.34
CA ALA A 8 -1.02 0.42 25.44
C ALA A 8 -1.75 0.45 24.09
N LEU A 9 -1.13 1.09 23.10
CA LEU A 9 -1.51 0.91 21.71
C LEU A 9 -1.22 -0.57 21.44
N ALA A 10 -2.28 -1.39 21.47
CA ALA A 10 -2.22 -2.75 20.95
C ALA A 10 -1.99 -2.62 19.45
N GLY A 11 -0.73 -2.42 19.07
CA GLY A 11 -0.30 -2.59 17.71
C GLY A 11 -0.67 -4.02 17.35
N LEU A 12 -1.64 -4.17 16.44
CA LEU A 12 -1.84 -5.41 15.73
C LEU A 12 -0.54 -5.71 15.00
N SER A 13 0.38 -6.39 15.68
CA SER A 13 1.45 -7.12 15.06
C SER A 13 0.79 -8.26 14.32
N ILE A 14 0.30 -7.96 13.11
CA ILE A 14 0.01 -8.96 12.10
C ILE A 14 1.38 -9.58 11.83
N LEU A 15 1.66 -10.70 12.50
CA LEU A 15 2.79 -11.56 12.21
C LEU A 15 2.56 -12.11 10.79
N PHE A 16 3.03 -11.37 9.79
CA PHE A 16 3.25 -11.91 8.46
C PHE A 16 4.38 -12.93 8.60
N VAL A 17 4.05 -14.18 8.92
CA VAL A 17 4.99 -15.28 8.80
C VAL A 17 5.15 -15.56 7.31
N ALA A 18 5.99 -14.77 6.66
CA ALA A 18 6.46 -15.06 5.30
C ALA A 18 7.55 -16.13 5.41
N CYS A 19 7.16 -17.39 5.35
CA CYS A 19 8.06 -18.47 4.94
C CYS A 19 8.05 -18.48 3.40
N GLY A 20 8.61 -17.43 2.80
CA GLY A 20 8.71 -17.24 1.36
C GLY A 20 10.04 -16.57 1.09
N GLY A 21 10.79 -17.05 0.09
CA GLY A 21 12.17 -16.65 -0.18
C GLY A 21 12.38 -15.13 -0.28
N ASN A 22 13.63 -14.72 -0.22
CA ASN A 22 14.17 -13.35 -0.27
C ASN A 22 13.65 -12.44 -1.42
N ASP A 23 12.69 -12.90 -2.22
CA ASP A 23 12.16 -12.26 -3.41
C ASP A 23 11.00 -11.29 -3.12
N PHE A 24 10.40 -11.34 -1.92
CA PHE A 24 9.26 -10.49 -1.54
C PHE A 24 9.65 -9.40 -0.56
N VAL A 25 9.22 -8.16 -0.84
CA VAL A 25 9.48 -6.99 0.00
C VAL A 25 8.23 -6.69 0.83
N GLU A 26 8.37 -6.68 2.16
CA GLU A 26 7.25 -6.37 3.07
C GLU A 26 6.70 -4.95 2.87
N MET A 27 5.40 -4.77 3.12
CA MET A 27 4.78 -3.45 3.13
C MET A 27 5.41 -2.55 4.21
N LYS A 28 5.72 -1.31 3.82
CA LYS A 28 6.31 -0.28 4.69
C LYS A 28 5.77 1.10 4.30
N ASN A 29 5.64 1.99 5.28
CA ASN A 29 5.30 3.40 5.07
C ASN A 29 6.54 4.29 5.19
N ASP A 30 7.60 3.98 4.44
CA ASP A 30 8.87 4.71 4.49
C ASP A 30 8.85 6.03 3.69
N ARG A 31 7.82 6.23 2.87
CA ARG A 31 7.63 7.41 2.00
C ARG A 31 6.97 8.58 2.75
N GLY A 32 6.62 8.42 4.03
CA GLY A 32 6.13 9.50 4.89
C GLY A 32 4.66 9.87 4.64
N TRP A 33 3.84 8.93 4.18
CA TRP A 33 2.40 9.13 4.10
C TRP A 33 1.76 9.13 5.49
N ASN A 34 0.53 9.65 5.58
CA ASN A 34 -0.25 9.60 6.81
C ASN A 34 -0.40 8.15 7.28
N GLN A 35 0.16 7.83 8.46
CA GLN A 35 0.23 6.48 9.01
C GLN A 35 -1.16 5.86 9.22
N GLU A 36 -2.12 6.66 9.67
CA GLU A 36 -3.49 6.21 9.91
C GLU A 36 -4.20 5.84 8.59
N LEU A 37 -3.95 6.57 7.52
CA LEU A 37 -4.44 6.24 6.18
C LEU A 37 -3.71 5.07 5.55
N TYR A 38 -2.41 4.89 5.83
CA TYR A 38 -1.65 3.71 5.43
C TYR A 38 -2.26 2.44 6.03
N GLU A 39 -2.47 2.39 7.34
CA GLU A 39 -3.06 1.25 8.03
C GLU A 39 -4.50 1.00 7.59
N PHE A 40 -5.31 2.06 7.51
CA PHE A 40 -6.68 1.98 7.00
C PHE A 40 -6.72 1.44 5.57
N GLY A 41 -5.85 1.94 4.70
CA GLY A 41 -5.78 1.53 3.31
C GLY A 41 -5.41 0.07 3.14
N LEU A 42 -4.42 -0.42 3.89
CA LEU A 42 -4.06 -1.84 3.87
C LEU A 42 -5.19 -2.73 4.37
N SER A 43 -5.91 -2.31 5.42
CA SER A 43 -7.07 -3.05 5.93
C SER A 43 -8.19 -3.13 4.88
N GLU A 44 -8.53 -2.02 4.24
CA GLU A 44 -9.55 -1.98 3.18
C GLU A 44 -9.11 -2.77 1.93
N LEU A 45 -7.82 -2.76 1.59
CA LEU A 45 -7.26 -3.55 0.49
C LEU A 45 -7.43 -5.05 0.75
N GLN A 46 -7.08 -5.50 1.96
CA GLN A 46 -7.24 -6.90 2.36
C GLN A 46 -8.71 -7.34 2.38
N LYS A 47 -9.65 -6.46 2.75
CA LYS A 47 -11.08 -6.77 2.63
C LYS A 47 -11.52 -6.97 1.18
N LYS A 48 -10.99 -6.18 0.25
CA LYS A 48 -11.31 -6.28 -1.18
C LYS A 48 -10.64 -7.50 -1.84
N TYR A 49 -9.44 -7.86 -1.39
CA TYR A 49 -8.64 -8.96 -1.93
C TYR A 49 -8.25 -9.95 -0.82
N PRO A 50 -9.22 -10.68 -0.22
CA PRO A 50 -8.99 -11.46 1.00
C PRO A 50 -8.06 -12.68 0.81
N ASN A 51 -7.85 -13.10 -0.44
CA ASN A 51 -7.03 -14.27 -0.77
C ASN A 51 -5.64 -13.90 -1.28
N TYR A 52 -5.24 -12.63 -1.19
CA TYR A 52 -3.93 -12.14 -1.60
C TYR A 52 -3.16 -11.60 -0.41
N THR A 53 -1.86 -11.84 -0.40
CA THR A 53 -0.92 -11.23 0.56
C THR A 53 -0.35 -9.94 -0.05
N PRO A 54 -0.46 -8.79 0.62
CA PRO A 54 0.09 -7.54 0.14
C PRO A 54 1.59 -7.44 0.41
N TYR A 55 2.34 -7.03 -0.61
CA TYR A 55 3.77 -6.75 -0.58
C TYR A 55 4.05 -5.40 -1.25
N HIS A 56 5.21 -4.82 -0.93
CA HIS A 56 5.66 -3.58 -1.53
C HIS A 56 5.96 -3.81 -3.03
N TYR A 57 5.67 -2.81 -3.89
CA TYR A 57 5.88 -2.94 -5.33
C TYR A 57 7.36 -3.16 -5.72
N GLU A 58 8.31 -2.90 -4.81
CA GLU A 58 9.72 -3.26 -5.00
C GLU A 58 9.93 -4.78 -5.20
N THR A 59 8.98 -5.61 -4.76
CA THR A 59 8.93 -7.05 -5.09
C THR A 59 9.03 -7.30 -6.59
N LEU A 60 8.51 -6.40 -7.44
CA LEU A 60 8.61 -6.52 -8.90
C LEU A 60 10.06 -6.59 -9.40
N LYS A 61 11.02 -6.04 -8.64
CA LYS A 61 12.46 -6.07 -8.97
C LYS A 61 13.11 -7.43 -8.68
N THR A 62 12.57 -8.16 -7.71
CA THR A 62 13.20 -9.35 -7.12
C THR A 62 12.44 -10.64 -7.43
N ALA A 63 11.14 -10.56 -7.76
CA ALA A 63 10.30 -11.69 -8.10
C ALA A 63 10.73 -12.33 -9.43
N SER A 64 11.47 -13.43 -9.32
CA SER A 64 12.09 -14.14 -10.45
C SER A 64 11.09 -14.77 -11.43
N PHE A 65 9.84 -15.01 -11.02
CA PHE A 65 8.78 -15.54 -11.88
C PHE A 65 8.20 -14.49 -12.85
N LEU A 66 8.48 -13.20 -12.64
CA LEU A 66 8.01 -12.12 -13.50
C LEU A 66 8.95 -11.93 -14.69
N GLN A 67 8.46 -12.17 -15.91
CA GLN A 67 9.25 -11.97 -17.13
C GLN A 67 9.57 -10.48 -17.38
N THR A 68 8.65 -9.58 -17.03
CA THR A 68 8.74 -8.12 -17.24
C THR A 68 8.82 -7.36 -15.91
N GLY A 69 9.40 -7.99 -14.87
CA GLY A 69 9.45 -7.42 -13.52
C GLY A 69 10.17 -6.07 -13.45
N VAL A 70 11.26 -5.90 -14.21
CA VAL A 70 12.05 -4.65 -14.25
C VAL A 70 11.26 -3.51 -14.89
N GLU A 71 10.59 -3.75 -16.01
CA GLU A 71 9.75 -2.77 -16.69
C GLU A 71 8.56 -2.37 -15.82
N SER A 72 7.90 -3.37 -15.21
CA SER A 72 6.76 -3.16 -14.30
C SER A 72 7.16 -2.36 -13.06
N TYR A 73 8.34 -2.65 -12.50
CA TYR A 73 8.92 -1.86 -11.40
C TYR A 73 9.14 -0.40 -11.80
N ARG A 74 9.74 -0.16 -12.97
CA ARG A 74 9.97 1.21 -13.48
C ARG A 74 8.66 1.95 -13.71
N PHE A 75 7.65 1.29 -14.27
CA PHE A 75 6.32 1.86 -14.42
C PHE A 75 5.70 2.25 -13.07
N ALA A 76 5.73 1.36 -12.08
CA ALA A 76 5.20 1.62 -10.75
C ALA A 76 5.92 2.80 -10.07
N GLN A 77 7.25 2.82 -10.15
CA GLN A 77 8.08 3.89 -9.61
C GLN A 77 7.78 5.24 -10.28
N ASP A 78 7.74 5.29 -11.60
CA ASP A 78 7.44 6.52 -12.35
C ASP A 78 6.03 7.04 -12.05
N PHE A 79 5.06 6.14 -11.95
CA PHE A 79 3.68 6.48 -11.60
C PHE A 79 3.61 7.14 -10.22
N ILE A 80 4.24 6.54 -9.21
CA ILE A 80 4.26 7.07 -7.86
C ILE A 80 5.03 8.40 -7.76
N ASN A 81 6.18 8.52 -8.41
CA ASN A 81 6.96 9.76 -8.42
C ASN A 81 6.16 10.93 -9.03
N ARG A 82 5.37 10.67 -10.08
CA ARG A 82 4.47 11.68 -10.66
C ARG A 82 3.38 12.09 -9.68
N LEU A 83 2.79 11.17 -8.93
CA LEU A 83 1.79 11.51 -7.92
C LEU A 83 2.39 12.36 -6.81
N GLU A 84 3.56 11.99 -6.29
CA GLU A 84 4.23 12.72 -5.22
C GLU A 84 4.71 14.11 -5.63
N SER A 85 5.05 14.32 -6.91
CA SER A 85 5.36 15.66 -7.42
C SER A 85 4.16 16.63 -7.36
N ASN A 86 2.93 16.10 -7.22
CA ASN A 86 1.70 16.87 -7.14
C ASN A 86 1.20 17.02 -5.69
N ALA A 87 2.05 17.56 -4.81
CA ALA A 87 1.76 17.72 -3.37
C ALA A 87 0.50 18.54 -3.05
N VAL A 88 0.04 19.38 -3.99
CA VAL A 88 -1.22 20.14 -3.85
C VAL A 88 -2.44 19.20 -3.90
N LEU A 89 -2.39 18.16 -4.73
CA LEU A 89 -3.48 17.20 -4.88
C LEU A 89 -3.38 16.06 -3.87
N TYR A 90 -2.16 15.71 -3.47
CA TYR A 90 -1.87 14.58 -2.56
C TYR A 90 -0.99 15.02 -1.40
N PRO A 91 -1.49 15.87 -0.49
CA PRO A 91 -0.74 16.29 0.68
C PRO A 91 -0.49 15.08 1.58
N LYS A 92 0.78 14.81 1.92
CA LYS A 92 1.19 13.57 2.61
C LYS A 92 0.55 13.38 3.98
N ASP A 93 0.19 14.46 4.66
CA ASP A 93 -0.49 14.46 5.96
C ASP A 93 -1.99 14.10 5.87
N ALA A 94 -2.60 14.14 4.69
CA ALA A 94 -4.02 13.82 4.50
C ALA A 94 -4.29 12.77 3.40
N SER A 95 -3.23 12.13 2.90
CA SER A 95 -3.30 11.11 1.85
C SER A 95 -2.38 9.92 2.15
N TYR A 96 -2.71 8.79 1.54
CA TYR A 96 -1.82 7.65 1.32
C TYR A 96 -1.99 7.16 -0.11
N ASN A 97 -0.93 7.20 -0.91
CA ASN A 97 -0.95 6.77 -2.30
C ASN A 97 0.26 5.88 -2.57
N ASP A 98 0.04 4.64 -3.00
CA ASP A 98 1.14 3.73 -3.30
C ASP A 98 0.73 2.65 -4.30
N MET A 99 1.73 1.93 -4.80
CA MET A 99 1.55 0.70 -5.56
C MET A 99 1.78 -0.50 -4.64
N VAL A 100 0.83 -1.41 -4.61
CA VAL A 100 0.88 -2.63 -3.79
C VAL A 100 0.91 -3.84 -4.71
N PHE A 101 1.89 -4.71 -4.51
CA PHE A 101 1.97 -6.01 -5.17
C PHE A 101 1.16 -7.01 -4.35
N LEU A 102 0.02 -7.45 -4.89
CA LEU A 102 -0.83 -8.47 -4.29
C LEU A 102 -0.44 -9.83 -4.85
N TYR A 103 0.03 -10.72 -4.01
CA TYR A 103 0.48 -12.05 -4.40
C TYR A 103 -0.43 -13.13 -3.83
N LYS A 104 -0.83 -14.09 -4.67
CA LYS A 104 -1.51 -15.31 -4.25
C LYS A 104 -0.71 -16.54 -4.66
N ASP A 105 -0.25 -16.57 -5.90
CA ASP A 105 0.74 -17.53 -6.42
C ASP A 105 1.44 -16.96 -7.68
N ASP A 106 2.47 -17.63 -8.19
CA ASP A 106 3.26 -17.20 -9.35
C ASP A 106 2.45 -16.97 -10.64
N LYS A 107 1.21 -17.49 -10.72
CA LYS A 107 0.30 -17.32 -11.86
C LYS A 107 -0.86 -16.37 -11.58
N ASP A 108 -1.11 -16.04 -10.32
CA ASP A 108 -2.18 -15.18 -9.85
C ASP A 108 -1.62 -14.12 -8.90
N PHE A 109 -1.21 -13.01 -9.50
CA PHE A 109 -0.76 -11.82 -8.79
C PHE A 109 -1.37 -10.57 -9.43
N ARG A 110 -1.35 -9.46 -8.69
CA ARG A 110 -1.85 -8.16 -9.15
C ARG A 110 -0.95 -7.03 -8.70
N LEU A 111 -0.86 -5.98 -9.50
CA LEU A 111 -0.35 -4.69 -9.07
C LEU A 111 -1.51 -3.73 -8.90
N VAL A 112 -1.72 -3.22 -7.69
CA VAL A 112 -2.86 -2.35 -7.37
C VAL A 112 -2.37 -1.00 -6.91
N TYR A 113 -2.87 0.05 -7.55
CA TYR A 113 -2.74 1.41 -7.04
C TYR A 113 -3.76 1.62 -5.91
N ILE A 114 -3.28 1.95 -4.73
CA ILE A 114 -4.10 2.41 -3.60
C ILE A 114 -4.07 3.93 -3.51
N SER A 115 -5.24 4.54 -3.37
CA SER A 115 -5.39 5.97 -3.08
C SER A 115 -6.38 6.17 -1.94
N CYS A 116 -5.88 6.54 -0.77
CA CYS A 116 -6.68 6.83 0.40
C CYS A 116 -6.55 8.30 0.78
N ASN A 117 -7.66 8.90 1.19
CA ASN A 117 -7.71 10.32 1.55
C ASN A 117 -8.69 10.55 2.70
N ILE A 118 -8.46 11.61 3.46
CA ILE A 118 -9.47 12.18 4.37
C ILE A 118 -10.26 13.23 3.58
N GLN A 119 -11.58 13.11 3.57
CA GLN A 119 -12.44 14.11 2.95
C GLN A 119 -12.32 15.44 3.74
N THR A 120 -11.83 16.49 3.09
CA THR A 120 -11.56 17.78 3.76
C THR A 120 -12.71 18.78 3.65
N ILE A 121 -13.66 18.53 2.75
CA ILE A 121 -14.79 19.42 2.43
C ILE A 121 -16.11 18.66 2.35
N GLY A 122 -17.22 19.40 2.52
CA GLY A 122 -18.58 18.85 2.36
C GLY A 122 -19.10 18.09 3.58
N LYS A 123 -20.25 17.44 3.40
CA LYS A 123 -21.01 16.76 4.48
C LYS A 123 -20.26 15.57 5.11
N ASN A 124 -19.28 15.03 4.41
CA ASN A 124 -18.50 13.87 4.81
C ASN A 124 -17.11 14.26 5.35
N LYS A 125 -16.90 15.54 5.70
CA LYS A 125 -15.61 16.02 6.22
C LYS A 125 -15.12 15.15 7.37
N GLY A 126 -13.86 14.71 7.30
CA GLY A 126 -13.22 13.83 8.27
C GLY A 126 -13.39 12.34 7.97
N GLN A 127 -14.24 11.94 7.03
CA GLN A 127 -14.37 10.54 6.61
C GLN A 127 -13.16 10.12 5.77
N LYS A 128 -12.64 8.93 6.07
CA LYS A 128 -11.59 8.27 5.28
C LYS A 128 -12.25 7.46 4.18
N TYR A 129 -11.64 7.44 3.02
CA TYR A 129 -12.03 6.56 1.92
C TYR A 129 -10.81 6.12 1.14
N CYS A 130 -10.91 4.96 0.50
CA CYS A 130 -9.87 4.41 -0.36
C CYS A 130 -10.45 4.00 -1.71
N ASN A 131 -9.67 4.23 -2.76
CA ASN A 131 -9.90 3.72 -4.09
C ASN A 131 -8.77 2.74 -4.45
N PHE A 132 -9.13 1.64 -5.09
CA PHE A 132 -8.20 0.59 -5.51
C PHE A 132 -8.34 0.36 -7.00
N ASN A 133 -7.30 0.70 -7.74
CA ASN A 133 -7.25 0.56 -9.19
C ASN A 133 -6.27 -0.54 -9.56
N ASP A 134 -6.77 -1.57 -10.25
CA ASP A 134 -5.92 -2.62 -10.80
C ASP A 134 -5.06 -2.04 -11.93
N LYS A 135 -3.75 -2.28 -11.84
CA LYS A 135 -2.70 -1.83 -12.76
C LYS A 135 -1.87 -3.01 -13.27
N SER A 136 -2.41 -4.22 -13.21
CA SER A 136 -1.72 -5.45 -13.62
C SER A 136 -1.61 -5.60 -15.14
N GLU A 137 -2.30 -4.76 -15.92
CA GLU A 137 -2.22 -4.77 -17.38
C GLU A 137 -0.77 -4.50 -17.83
N GLY A 138 -0.14 -5.51 -18.45
CA GLY A 138 1.26 -5.44 -18.92
C GLY A 138 2.32 -6.06 -18.01
N ILE A 139 1.95 -6.65 -16.87
CA ILE A 139 2.87 -7.30 -15.91
C ILE A 139 2.94 -8.83 -16.11
N TYR A 140 2.09 -9.39 -16.97
CA TYR A 140 2.06 -10.81 -17.35
C TYR A 140 2.97 -11.10 -18.54
#